data_AF-A0A7C6K9U0-F1
#
_entry.id   AF-A0A7C6K9U0-F1
#
_cell.length_a   1.000
_cell.length_b   1.000
_cell.length_c   1.000
_cell.angle_alpha   90.00
_cell.angle_beta   90.00
_cell.angle_gamma   90.00
#
_symmetry.space_group_name_H-M   'P 1'
#
loop_
_entity.id
_entity.type
_entity.pdbx_description
1 polymer ?
#
loop_
_entity_poly.entity_id
_entity_poly.type
_entity_poly.pdbx_seq_one_letter_code
_entity_poly.pdbx_strand_id
1 'polypeptide(L)'
;MKKMLTGLRVRVISLLLVTVLMIVSCSGCWSRVEIEKMSFVSVVGVDRTGRDLLVSFQIVNPRALAKNGAGGGGGEPPVFVLSVKERTLPDALAKISQESPRVVRFKQLDAIVLGESLGKEGVSHVMDFFARHWEMRRSIWVLVAKGSAQEILLKGAPVQESVPGTAIKMLMDRRHHLAPTDYPVKLGDFFSSMSLEGTDAIASAVSVRPMQEKKSTESVKDKEEDDKKVAAEKKEIVFEGAGVFRGDKLVGYLGPHEARGVLWVLGKIQGGIYTVPTPSQGTLASLVTERSTVRIKPVVAKDNILFQIKIYDEGYV
;
A
#
# COMPACT_ATOMS: atom_id res chain seq x y z
N MET A 1 -47.51 -22.51 -58.81
CA MET A 1 -46.49 -21.43 -58.76
C MET A 1 -46.59 -20.51 -57.55
N LYS A 2 -47.74 -19.94 -57.15
CA LYS A 2 -47.85 -19.00 -56.01
C LYS A 2 -47.33 -19.51 -54.65
N LYS A 3 -47.55 -20.80 -54.31
CA LYS A 3 -47.06 -21.40 -53.04
C LYS A 3 -45.53 -21.54 -52.94
N MET A 4 -44.83 -21.71 -54.06
CA MET A 4 -43.36 -21.79 -54.09
C MET A 4 -42.69 -20.43 -53.84
N LEU A 5 -43.24 -19.35 -54.42
CA LEU A 5 -42.71 -17.99 -54.23
C LEU A 5 -42.89 -17.48 -52.78
N THR A 6 -43.95 -17.87 -52.08
CA THR A 6 -44.16 -17.51 -50.67
C THR A 6 -43.15 -18.20 -49.73
N GLY A 7 -42.83 -19.48 -49.98
CA GLY A 7 -41.82 -20.19 -49.17
C GLY A 7 -40.41 -19.64 -49.36
N LEU A 8 -40.08 -19.19 -50.58
CA LEU A 8 -38.79 -18.56 -50.87
C LEU A 8 -38.67 -17.18 -50.18
N ARG A 9 -39.73 -16.37 -50.17
CA ARG A 9 -39.74 -15.07 -49.47
C ARG A 9 -39.58 -15.21 -47.96
N VAL A 10 -40.24 -16.19 -47.33
CA VAL A 10 -40.08 -16.44 -45.87
C VAL A 10 -38.67 -16.91 -45.54
N ARG A 11 -38.06 -17.77 -46.36
CA ARG A 11 -36.66 -18.20 -46.18
C ARG A 11 -35.68 -17.03 -46.33
N VAL A 12 -35.88 -16.15 -47.31
CA VAL A 12 -35.03 -14.96 -47.51
C VAL A 12 -35.16 -13.98 -46.34
N ILE A 13 -36.38 -13.72 -45.85
CA ILE A 13 -36.62 -12.85 -44.69
C ILE A 13 -35.99 -13.46 -43.42
N SER A 14 -36.16 -14.77 -43.20
CA SER A 14 -35.53 -15.47 -42.07
C SER A 14 -34.00 -15.41 -42.15
N LEU A 15 -33.41 -15.54 -43.34
CA LEU A 15 -31.96 -15.45 -43.52
C LEU A 15 -31.44 -14.03 -43.26
N LEU A 16 -32.18 -13.01 -43.70
CA LEU A 16 -31.89 -11.60 -43.41
C LEU A 16 -31.97 -11.31 -41.91
N LEU A 17 -32.99 -11.84 -41.22
CA LEU A 17 -33.17 -11.64 -39.79
C LEU A 17 -32.04 -12.28 -38.96
N VAL A 18 -31.60 -13.50 -39.35
CA VAL A 18 -30.47 -14.19 -38.71
C VAL A 18 -29.15 -13.45 -38.97
N THR A 19 -28.95 -12.94 -40.19
CA THR A 19 -27.77 -12.13 -40.54
C THR A 19 -27.71 -10.84 -39.73
N VAL A 20 -28.84 -10.15 -39.57
CA VAL A 20 -28.93 -8.93 -38.74
C VAL A 20 -28.66 -9.24 -37.27
N LEU A 21 -29.21 -10.34 -36.74
CA LEU A 21 -28.98 -10.77 -35.35
C LEU A 21 -27.50 -11.11 -35.09
N MET A 22 -26.80 -11.72 -36.06
CA MET A 22 -25.36 -11.97 -36.00
C MET A 22 -24.54 -10.67 -35.96
N ILE A 23 -24.90 -9.66 -36.76
CA ILE A 23 -24.18 -8.38 -36.79
C ILE A 23 -24.34 -7.63 -35.46
N VAL A 24 -25.54 -7.62 -34.88
CA VAL A 24 -25.82 -6.99 -33.56
C VAL A 24 -25.11 -7.75 -32.44
N SER A 25 -24.94 -9.08 -32.56
CA SER A 25 -24.23 -9.88 -31.57
C SER A 25 -22.69 -9.74 -31.66
N CYS A 26 -22.16 -9.20 -32.76
CA CYS A 26 -20.74 -8.99 -32.97
C CYS A 26 -20.22 -7.60 -32.54
N SER A 27 -21.05 -6.70 -31.99
CA SER A 27 -20.61 -5.39 -31.50
C SER A 27 -19.96 -5.42 -30.09
N GLY A 28 -19.49 -6.60 -29.64
CA GLY A 28 -19.01 -6.82 -28.26
C GLY A 28 -17.62 -6.26 -27.91
N CYS A 29 -16.91 -5.62 -28.83
CA CYS A 29 -15.51 -5.20 -28.63
C CYS A 29 -15.29 -3.67 -28.60
N TRP A 30 -16.32 -2.86 -28.36
CA TRP A 30 -16.19 -1.39 -28.39
C TRP A 30 -15.30 -0.83 -27.28
N SER A 31 -15.17 -1.51 -26.13
CA SER A 31 -14.57 -0.92 -24.92
C SER A 31 -13.14 -1.40 -24.58
N ARG A 32 -12.39 -1.96 -25.54
CA ARG A 32 -11.02 -2.44 -25.28
C ARG A 32 -10.01 -1.29 -25.29
N VAL A 33 -9.45 -0.99 -24.14
CA VAL A 33 -8.26 -0.12 -24.02
C VAL A 33 -7.03 -1.01 -23.91
N GLU A 34 -6.04 -0.80 -24.77
CA GLU A 34 -4.79 -1.57 -24.78
C GLU A 34 -3.95 -1.31 -23.54
N ILE A 35 -3.26 -2.35 -23.05
CA ILE A 35 -2.39 -2.28 -21.86
C ILE A 35 -1.29 -1.23 -22.03
N GLU A 36 -0.80 -1.05 -23.25
CA GLU A 36 0.24 -0.06 -23.57
C GLU A 36 -0.23 1.40 -23.45
N LYS A 37 -1.55 1.64 -23.49
CA LYS A 37 -2.17 2.96 -23.32
C LYS A 37 -2.53 3.25 -21.87
N MET A 38 -2.29 2.29 -20.97
CA MET A 38 -2.58 2.40 -19.54
C MET A 38 -1.31 2.64 -18.72
N SER A 39 -1.44 3.49 -17.72
CA SER A 39 -0.46 3.70 -16.66
C SER A 39 -1.06 3.20 -15.36
N PHE A 40 -0.46 2.18 -14.77
CA PHE A 40 -0.93 1.60 -13.52
C PHE A 40 -0.28 2.31 -12.34
N VAL A 41 -1.11 2.86 -11.46
CA VAL A 41 -0.63 3.45 -10.20
C VAL A 41 -0.51 2.34 -9.17
N SER A 42 0.68 2.18 -8.59
CA SER A 42 0.94 1.19 -7.52
C SER A 42 0.85 1.81 -6.12
N VAL A 43 1.29 3.06 -5.97
CA VAL A 43 1.23 3.82 -4.72
C VAL A 43 0.81 5.25 -4.98
N VAL A 44 -0.02 5.81 -4.10
CA VAL A 44 -0.29 7.26 -4.04
C VAL A 44 0.25 7.81 -2.73
N GLY A 45 1.10 8.82 -2.83
CA GLY A 45 1.55 9.63 -1.70
C GLY A 45 0.81 10.95 -1.66
N VAL A 46 0.38 11.40 -0.48
CA VAL A 46 -0.28 12.70 -0.32
C VAL A 46 0.38 13.47 0.81
N ASP A 47 1.04 14.56 0.47
CA ASP A 47 1.67 15.49 1.40
C ASP A 47 0.88 16.81 1.43
N ARG A 48 0.99 17.54 2.55
CA ARG A 48 0.51 18.92 2.61
C ARG A 48 1.65 19.89 2.30
N THR A 49 1.39 20.86 1.40
CA THR A 49 2.32 21.92 1.00
C THR A 49 1.63 23.29 1.03
N GLY A 50 1.67 23.95 2.18
CA GLY A 50 0.95 25.22 2.40
C GLY A 50 -0.56 25.01 2.36
N ARG A 51 -1.25 25.68 1.42
CA ARG A 51 -2.70 25.52 1.21
C ARG A 51 -3.07 24.42 0.21
N ASP A 52 -2.09 23.86 -0.47
CA ASP A 52 -2.30 22.87 -1.53
C ASP A 52 -1.80 21.50 -1.07
N LEU A 53 -2.29 20.46 -1.75
CA LEU A 53 -1.79 19.10 -1.64
C LEU A 53 -0.68 18.90 -2.65
N LEU A 54 0.36 18.18 -2.23
CA LEU A 54 1.33 17.58 -3.14
C LEU A 54 0.96 16.10 -3.27
N VAL A 55 0.48 15.72 -4.44
CA VAL A 55 0.01 14.35 -4.71
C VAL A 55 1.01 13.68 -5.62
N SER A 56 1.60 12.60 -5.14
CA SER A 56 2.61 11.81 -5.85
C SER A 56 2.03 10.48 -6.29
N PHE A 57 2.10 10.18 -7.58
CA PHE A 57 1.65 8.94 -8.18
C PHE A 57 2.86 8.12 -8.59
N GLN A 58 3.02 6.94 -7.99
CA GLN A 58 4.01 5.96 -8.45
C GLN A 58 3.39 5.13 -9.57
N ILE A 59 3.87 5.35 -10.79
CA ILE A 59 3.38 4.71 -12.00
C ILE A 59 4.34 3.61 -12.42
N VAL A 60 3.80 2.42 -12.64
CA VAL A 60 4.53 1.26 -13.15
C VAL A 60 4.75 1.41 -14.65
N ASN A 61 5.96 1.12 -15.12
CA ASN A 61 6.31 1.04 -16.54
C ASN A 61 6.33 -0.43 -17.00
N PRO A 62 5.27 -0.92 -17.69
CA PRO A 62 5.21 -2.32 -18.10
C PRO A 62 6.31 -2.73 -19.09
N ARG A 63 6.81 -1.78 -19.91
CA ARG A 63 7.86 -2.04 -20.91
C ARG A 63 9.21 -2.33 -20.25
N ALA A 64 9.53 -1.60 -19.18
CA ALA A 64 10.73 -1.82 -18.39
C ALA A 64 10.68 -3.18 -17.66
N LEU A 65 9.53 -3.53 -17.07
CA LEU A 65 9.35 -4.82 -16.39
C LEU A 65 9.51 -6.02 -17.33
N ALA A 66 9.03 -5.92 -18.57
CA ALA A 66 9.16 -6.99 -19.56
C ALA A 66 10.61 -7.24 -20.02
N LYS A 67 11.50 -6.24 -19.91
CA LYS A 67 12.91 -6.34 -20.34
C LYS A 67 13.87 -6.79 -19.25
N ASN A 68 13.51 -6.67 -17.97
CA ASN A 68 14.37 -7.04 -16.84
C ASN A 68 14.66 -8.56 -16.70
N GLY A 69 14.09 -9.40 -17.56
CA GLY A 69 14.41 -10.84 -17.66
C GLY A 69 15.58 -11.18 -18.59
N ALA A 70 16.11 -10.22 -19.37
CA ALA A 70 17.22 -10.45 -20.29
C ALA A 70 18.38 -9.49 -19.95
N GLY A 71 19.51 -10.05 -19.53
CA GLY A 71 20.70 -9.30 -19.14
C GLY A 71 21.15 -8.32 -20.22
N GLY A 72 20.93 -7.02 -19.97
CA GLY A 72 21.37 -5.93 -20.82
C GLY A 72 21.34 -4.63 -20.03
N GLY A 73 22.50 -4.12 -19.64
CA GLY A 73 22.65 -2.87 -18.90
C GLY A 73 22.18 -1.68 -19.73
N GLY A 74 21.07 -1.07 -19.31
CA GLY A 74 20.46 0.08 -19.97
C GLY A 74 18.94 -0.04 -20.08
N GLY A 75 18.26 -0.39 -18.98
CA GLY A 75 16.80 -0.45 -18.91
C GLY A 75 16.21 0.85 -18.35
N GLU A 76 15.11 1.31 -18.92
CA GLU A 76 14.25 2.32 -18.28
C GLU A 76 13.88 1.86 -16.86
N PRO A 77 13.70 2.78 -15.89
CA PRO A 77 13.31 2.39 -14.55
C PRO A 77 11.93 1.70 -14.56
N PRO A 78 11.74 0.64 -13.76
CA PRO A 78 10.49 -0.13 -13.71
C PRO A 78 9.30 0.68 -13.18
N VAL A 79 9.59 1.77 -12.46
CA VAL A 79 8.61 2.73 -11.95
C VAL A 79 9.12 4.14 -12.13
N PHE A 80 8.20 5.10 -12.21
CA PHE A 80 8.51 6.52 -12.11
C PHE A 80 7.47 7.21 -11.24
N VAL A 81 7.82 8.35 -10.66
CA VAL A 81 6.92 9.12 -9.79
C VAL A 81 6.60 10.43 -10.48
N LEU A 82 5.32 10.70 -10.67
CA LEU A 82 4.82 12.02 -11.09
C LEU A 82 4.17 12.69 -9.90
N SER A 83 4.51 13.94 -9.64
CA SER A 83 3.95 14.71 -8.53
C SER A 83 3.30 15.98 -9.03
N VAL A 84 2.07 16.23 -8.60
CA VAL A 84 1.31 17.42 -8.96
C VAL A 84 0.90 18.16 -7.70
N LYS A 85 0.88 19.49 -7.78
CA LYS A 85 0.50 20.36 -6.67
C LYS A 85 -0.85 20.98 -6.99
N GLU A 86 -1.87 20.59 -6.24
CA GLU A 86 -3.25 21.02 -6.47
C GLU A 86 -4.03 21.13 -5.15
N ARG A 87 -5.16 21.83 -5.16
CA ARG A 87 -5.96 22.06 -3.94
C ARG A 87 -6.70 20.82 -3.46
N THR A 88 -7.10 19.94 -4.37
CA THR A 88 -7.89 18.75 -4.06
C THR A 88 -7.37 17.53 -4.82
N LEU A 89 -7.69 16.32 -4.33
CA LEU A 89 -7.37 15.09 -5.04
C LEU A 89 -8.02 14.99 -6.43
N PRO A 90 -9.31 15.37 -6.62
CA PRO A 90 -9.90 15.46 -7.96
C PRO A 90 -9.11 16.38 -8.91
N ASP A 91 -8.67 17.55 -8.45
CA ASP A 91 -7.88 18.49 -9.27
C ASP A 91 -6.52 17.89 -9.61
N ALA A 92 -5.86 17.22 -8.66
CA ALA A 92 -4.62 16.48 -8.89
C ALA A 92 -4.81 15.38 -9.95
N LEU A 93 -5.94 14.67 -9.94
CA LEU A 93 -6.26 13.67 -10.95
C LEU A 93 -6.54 14.28 -12.33
N ALA A 94 -7.21 15.43 -12.37
CA ALA A 94 -7.38 16.17 -13.63
C ALA A 94 -6.02 16.63 -14.16
N LYS A 95 -5.14 17.15 -13.29
CA LYS A 95 -3.80 17.62 -13.66
C LYS A 95 -2.92 16.49 -14.20
N ILE A 96 -2.85 15.36 -13.49
CA ILE A 96 -2.04 14.21 -13.95
C ILE A 96 -2.57 13.64 -15.27
N SER A 97 -3.88 13.73 -15.53
CA SER A 97 -4.46 13.29 -16.81
C SER A 97 -4.07 14.18 -18.00
N GLN A 98 -3.65 15.43 -17.74
CA GLN A 98 -3.12 16.35 -18.77
C GLN A 98 -1.62 16.14 -19.00
N GLU A 99 -0.88 15.77 -17.96
CA GLU A 99 0.58 15.58 -18.03
C GLU A 99 0.99 14.16 -18.45
N SER A 100 0.13 13.16 -18.23
CA SER A 100 0.39 11.79 -18.63
C SER A 100 -0.22 11.48 -19.99
N PRO A 101 0.57 11.00 -20.98
CA PRO A 101 0.03 10.59 -22.28
C PRO A 101 -0.80 9.29 -22.20
N ARG A 102 -0.86 8.63 -21.04
CA ARG A 102 -1.56 7.37 -20.80
C ARG A 102 -2.67 7.57 -19.78
N VAL A 103 -3.73 6.76 -19.90
CA VAL A 103 -4.83 6.78 -18.93
C VAL A 103 -4.35 6.19 -17.61
N VAL A 104 -4.38 7.01 -16.56
CA VAL A 104 -4.01 6.63 -15.20
C VAL A 104 -5.11 5.72 -14.63
N ARG A 105 -4.74 4.53 -14.14
CA ARG A 105 -5.66 3.53 -13.56
C ARG A 105 -5.25 3.16 -12.14
N PHE A 106 -6.22 3.08 -11.25
CA PHE A 106 -6.02 2.74 -9.83
C PHE A 106 -6.27 1.26 -9.53
N LYS A 107 -6.57 0.46 -10.55
CA LYS A 107 -6.79 -0.99 -10.42
C LYS A 107 -5.60 -1.75 -9.84
N GLN A 108 -4.39 -1.20 -9.81
CA GLN A 108 -3.22 -1.83 -9.18
C GLN A 108 -2.71 -1.03 -7.98
N LEU A 109 -3.53 -0.11 -7.45
CA LEU A 109 -3.18 0.61 -6.25
C LEU A 109 -3.12 -0.38 -5.08
N ASP A 110 -1.93 -0.50 -4.50
CA ASP A 110 -1.64 -1.41 -3.40
C ASP A 110 -1.55 -0.64 -2.07
N ALA A 111 -1.08 0.61 -2.10
CA ALA A 111 -0.92 1.44 -0.89
C ALA A 111 -1.19 2.93 -1.10
N ILE A 112 -1.71 3.58 -0.05
CA ILE A 112 -1.80 5.03 0.11
C ILE A 112 -0.87 5.43 1.25
N VAL A 113 0.04 6.37 0.99
CA VAL A 113 0.99 6.91 1.96
C VAL A 113 0.58 8.33 2.31
N LEU A 114 0.24 8.55 3.58
CA LEU A 114 -0.14 9.85 4.12
C LEU A 114 1.10 10.54 4.66
N GLY A 115 1.43 11.71 4.14
CA GLY A 115 2.51 12.54 4.63
C GLY A 115 2.27 12.98 6.07
N GLU A 116 3.32 13.16 6.85
CA GLU A 116 3.21 13.61 8.24
C GLU A 116 2.53 14.98 8.33
N SER A 117 2.85 15.89 7.41
CA SER A 117 2.26 17.24 7.36
C SER A 117 0.75 17.19 7.10
N LEU A 118 0.30 16.31 6.20
CA LEU A 118 -1.12 16.08 5.94
C LEU A 118 -1.79 15.45 7.17
N GLY A 119 -1.16 14.43 7.75
CA GLY A 119 -1.64 13.76 8.94
C GLY A 119 -1.93 14.73 10.08
N LYS A 120 -1.00 15.65 10.37
CA LYS A 120 -1.16 16.65 11.44
C LYS A 120 -2.30 17.65 11.18
N GLU A 121 -2.55 18.00 9.92
CA GLU A 121 -3.62 18.95 9.60
C GLU A 121 -5.01 18.29 9.60
N GLY A 122 -5.10 17.07 9.09
CA GLY A 122 -6.34 16.31 8.98
C GLY A 122 -6.44 15.58 7.65
N VAL A 123 -6.76 14.29 7.69
CA VAL A 123 -6.80 13.41 6.50
C VAL A 123 -8.21 13.17 5.96
N SER A 124 -9.27 13.71 6.58
CA SER A 124 -10.67 13.39 6.22
C SER A 124 -10.98 13.61 4.74
N HIS A 125 -10.57 14.75 4.19
CA HIS A 125 -10.84 15.10 2.78
C HIS A 125 -10.14 14.16 1.78
N VAL A 126 -8.95 13.66 2.14
CA VAL A 126 -8.21 12.67 1.36
C VAL A 126 -8.89 11.31 1.47
N MET A 127 -9.29 10.91 2.67
CA MET A 127 -9.97 9.64 2.92
C MET A 127 -11.37 9.58 2.28
N ASP A 128 -12.15 10.66 2.33
CA ASP A 128 -13.47 10.75 1.69
C ASP A 128 -13.38 10.48 0.18
N PHE A 129 -12.39 11.11 -0.47
CA PHE A 129 -12.13 10.90 -1.89
C PHE A 129 -11.86 9.42 -2.20
N PHE A 130 -10.94 8.79 -1.46
CA PHE A 130 -10.60 7.39 -1.70
C PHE A 130 -11.75 6.42 -1.37
N ALA A 131 -12.57 6.74 -0.36
CA ALA A 131 -13.71 5.91 0.01
C ALA A 131 -14.85 5.96 -1.03
N ARG A 132 -15.01 7.10 -1.73
CA ARG A 132 -16.12 7.33 -2.68
C ARG A 132 -15.76 7.05 -4.13
N HIS A 133 -14.48 7.05 -4.48
CA HIS A 133 -14.07 6.87 -5.86
C HIS A 133 -14.25 5.42 -6.32
N TRP A 134 -15.00 5.23 -7.41
CA TRP A 134 -15.45 3.93 -7.93
C TRP A 134 -14.32 2.92 -8.27
N GLU A 135 -13.12 3.38 -8.61
CA GLU A 135 -11.96 2.49 -8.85
C GLU A 135 -11.26 2.01 -7.56
N MET A 136 -11.59 2.55 -6.38
CA MET A 136 -10.85 2.29 -5.13
C MET A 136 -11.37 1.06 -4.39
N ARG A 137 -10.44 0.22 -3.93
CA ARG A 137 -10.75 -0.97 -3.12
C ARG A 137 -10.59 -0.66 -1.64
N ARG A 138 -11.53 -1.14 -0.82
CA ARG A 138 -11.41 -1.12 0.65
C ARG A 138 -10.16 -1.84 1.17
N SER A 139 -9.56 -2.73 0.37
CA SER A 139 -8.39 -3.53 0.72
C SER A 139 -7.04 -2.86 0.44
N ILE A 140 -7.01 -1.62 -0.04
CA ILE A 140 -5.76 -0.84 -0.23
C ILE A 140 -5.12 -0.60 1.14
N TRP A 141 -3.80 -0.76 1.25
CA TRP A 141 -3.07 -0.49 2.49
C TRP A 141 -2.95 1.02 2.76
N VAL A 142 -3.05 1.43 4.01
CA VAL A 142 -2.83 2.82 4.43
C VAL A 142 -1.61 2.88 5.33
N LEU A 143 -0.69 3.80 5.02
CA LEU A 143 0.54 4.02 5.77
C LEU A 143 0.71 5.51 6.06
N VAL A 144 1.51 5.83 7.07
CA VAL A 144 1.90 7.21 7.40
C VAL A 144 3.40 7.35 7.23
N ALA A 145 3.84 8.30 6.41
CA ALA A 145 5.24 8.66 6.35
C ALA A 145 5.62 9.46 7.61
N LYS A 146 6.75 9.14 8.23
CA LYS A 146 7.47 10.08 9.08
C LYS A 146 8.27 11.00 8.16
N GLY A 147 7.85 12.25 8.04
CA GLY A 147 8.26 13.15 6.97
C GLY A 147 7.35 13.09 5.73
N SER A 148 7.96 13.09 4.53
CA SER A 148 7.24 13.25 3.26
C SER A 148 6.83 11.90 2.65
N ALA A 149 5.58 11.80 2.21
CA ALA A 149 5.09 10.69 1.41
C ALA A 149 5.80 10.60 0.05
N GLN A 150 6.05 11.73 -0.62
CA GLN A 150 6.81 11.78 -1.86
C GLN A 150 8.20 11.13 -1.72
N GLU A 151 8.89 11.36 -0.60
CA GLU A 151 10.19 10.74 -0.35
C GLU A 151 10.11 9.21 -0.26
N ILE A 152 9.06 8.67 0.38
CA ILE A 152 8.79 7.22 0.42
C ILE A 152 8.64 6.68 -1.02
N LEU A 153 7.89 7.37 -1.88
CA LEU A 153 7.63 6.92 -3.25
C LEU A 153 8.88 7.01 -4.15
N LEU A 154 9.72 8.02 -3.95
CA LEU A 154 10.93 8.25 -4.75
C LEU A 154 12.10 7.34 -4.34
N LYS A 155 12.28 7.13 -3.04
CA LYS A 155 13.50 6.52 -2.48
C LYS A 155 13.26 5.20 -1.77
N GLY A 156 12.01 4.79 -1.61
CA GLY A 156 11.62 3.61 -0.86
C GLY A 156 11.62 2.30 -1.64
N ALA A 157 12.19 2.24 -2.84
CA ALA A 157 12.25 1.00 -3.62
C ALA A 157 13.22 0.00 -2.96
N PRO A 158 12.75 -1.15 -2.45
CA PRO A 158 13.67 -2.15 -1.94
C PRO A 158 14.40 -2.83 -3.10
N VAL A 159 15.66 -3.18 -2.87
CA VAL A 159 16.54 -3.76 -3.91
C VAL A 159 15.99 -5.05 -4.51
N GLN A 160 15.16 -5.78 -3.75
CA GLN A 160 14.62 -7.09 -4.14
C GLN A 160 13.40 -6.99 -5.05
N GLU A 161 12.66 -5.88 -5.04
CA GLU A 161 11.41 -5.73 -5.78
C GLU A 161 11.47 -4.53 -6.72
N SER A 162 11.18 -4.76 -8.00
CA SER A 162 11.23 -3.71 -9.03
C SER A 162 10.12 -2.66 -8.88
N VAL A 163 9.07 -2.95 -8.11
CA VAL A 163 7.92 -2.06 -7.89
C VAL A 163 7.75 -1.82 -6.39
N PRO A 164 7.96 -0.59 -5.88
CA PRO A 164 7.92 -0.32 -4.44
C PRO A 164 6.56 -0.60 -3.79
N GLY A 165 5.44 -0.33 -4.48
CA GLY A 165 4.12 -0.65 -3.94
C GLY A 165 3.88 -2.15 -3.75
N THR A 166 4.40 -3.00 -4.64
CA THR A 166 4.40 -4.46 -4.44
C THR A 166 5.18 -4.84 -3.18
N ALA A 167 6.33 -4.21 -2.96
CA ALA A 167 7.13 -4.49 -1.78
C ALA A 167 6.46 -4.04 -0.48
N ILE A 168 5.84 -2.86 -0.46
CA ILE A 168 5.02 -2.39 0.66
C ILE A 168 3.92 -3.40 0.92
N LYS A 169 3.20 -3.82 -0.12
CA LYS A 169 2.16 -4.83 0.01
C LYS A 169 2.69 -6.15 0.57
N MET A 170 3.81 -6.66 0.07
CA MET A 170 4.42 -7.88 0.60
C MET A 170 4.82 -7.72 2.07
N LEU A 171 5.33 -6.56 2.46
CA LEU A 171 5.66 -6.25 3.86
C LEU A 171 4.41 -6.21 4.75
N MET A 172 3.29 -5.67 4.25
CA MET A 172 2.02 -5.56 4.97
C MET A 172 1.20 -6.87 4.96
N ASP A 173 1.26 -7.64 3.88
CA ASP A 173 0.61 -8.95 3.72
C ASP A 173 1.39 -10.04 4.48
N ARG A 174 2.70 -9.84 4.70
CA ARG A 174 3.46 -10.66 5.65
C ARG A 174 2.85 -10.45 7.02
N ARG A 175 1.88 -11.31 7.34
CA ARG A 175 1.43 -11.55 8.71
C ARG A 175 2.69 -11.66 9.54
N HIS A 176 2.87 -10.73 10.48
CA HIS A 176 4.13 -10.51 11.17
C HIS A 176 4.48 -11.66 12.14
N HIS A 177 4.64 -12.88 11.60
CA HIS A 177 4.86 -14.10 12.36
C HIS A 177 6.16 -14.06 13.15
N LEU A 178 7.12 -13.24 12.72
CA LEU A 178 8.43 -13.11 13.38
C LEU A 178 8.57 -11.79 14.15
N ALA A 179 8.04 -10.67 13.62
CA ALA A 179 8.23 -9.35 14.21
C ALA A 179 6.99 -8.45 14.04
N PRO A 180 5.99 -8.56 14.92
CA PRO A 180 4.83 -7.67 14.94
C PRO A 180 5.26 -6.31 15.51
N THR A 181 5.74 -5.42 14.65
CA THR A 181 6.35 -4.15 15.08
C THR A 181 5.71 -2.92 14.44
N ASP A 182 4.62 -3.09 13.72
CA ASP A 182 3.84 -2.04 13.07
C ASP A 182 2.37 -2.44 13.05
N TYR A 183 1.49 -1.56 12.54
CA TYR A 183 0.05 -1.75 12.61
C TYR A 183 -0.57 -1.76 11.20
N PRO A 184 -0.60 -2.92 10.52
CA PRO A 184 -1.11 -3.00 9.18
C PRO A 184 -2.62 -2.74 9.15
N VAL A 185 -3.04 -1.76 8.35
CA VAL A 185 -4.45 -1.35 8.25
C VAL A 185 -4.85 -1.11 6.80
N LYS A 186 -6.04 -1.58 6.44
CA LYS A 186 -6.65 -1.37 5.12
C LYS A 186 -7.51 -0.12 5.13
N LEU A 187 -7.69 0.50 3.96
CA LEU A 187 -8.45 1.73 3.77
C LEU A 187 -9.85 1.66 4.40
N GLY A 188 -10.56 0.55 4.23
CA GLY A 188 -11.89 0.37 4.82
C GLY A 188 -11.88 0.38 6.35
N ASP A 189 -10.91 -0.30 6.98
CA ASP A 189 -10.79 -0.38 8.44
C ASP A 189 -10.28 0.94 9.02
N PHE A 190 -9.35 1.60 8.33
CA PHE A 190 -8.83 2.91 8.70
C PHE A 190 -9.95 3.96 8.68
N PHE A 191 -10.71 4.02 7.58
CA PHE A 191 -11.84 4.94 7.45
C PHE A 191 -12.93 4.68 8.50
N SER A 192 -13.23 3.41 8.78
CA SER A 192 -14.21 3.03 9.80
C SER A 192 -13.73 3.45 11.20
N SER A 193 -12.47 3.17 11.55
CA SER A 193 -11.89 3.52 12.86
C SER A 193 -11.81 5.02 13.07
N MET A 194 -11.61 5.80 12.00
CA MET A 194 -11.62 7.27 12.04
C MET A 194 -13.02 7.86 12.28
N SER A 195 -14.07 7.14 11.90
CA SER A 195 -15.46 7.64 11.90
C SER A 195 -16.29 7.16 13.08
N LEU A 196 -15.89 6.06 13.72
CA LEU A 196 -16.63 5.44 14.82
C LEU A 196 -16.23 6.04 16.17
N GLU A 197 -17.22 6.31 17.02
CA GLU A 197 -16.98 6.70 18.40
C GLU A 197 -16.36 5.56 19.22
N GLY A 198 -15.43 5.91 20.11
CA GLY A 198 -14.76 4.94 20.98
C GLY A 198 -13.59 4.19 20.34
N THR A 199 -13.25 4.48 19.08
CA THR A 199 -12.06 3.95 18.41
C THR A 199 -11.26 5.08 17.78
N ASP A 200 -9.93 4.92 17.77
CA ASP A 200 -9.01 5.81 17.08
C ASP A 200 -8.33 5.05 15.93
N ALA A 201 -8.07 5.72 14.81
CA ALA A 201 -7.39 5.10 13.68
C ALA A 201 -5.88 4.97 13.95
N ILE A 202 -5.32 3.82 13.56
CA ILE A 202 -3.89 3.53 13.70
C ILE A 202 -3.42 2.95 12.37
N ALA A 203 -2.25 3.39 11.90
CA ALA A 203 -1.66 2.92 10.65
C ALA A 203 -0.14 2.76 10.78
N SER A 204 0.46 1.79 10.07
CA SER A 204 1.91 1.59 10.06
C SER A 204 2.66 2.88 9.69
N ALA A 205 3.66 3.22 10.50
CA ALA A 205 4.52 4.37 10.26
C ALA A 205 5.77 3.93 9.50
N VAL A 206 6.10 4.63 8.41
CA VAL A 206 7.23 4.30 7.54
C VAL A 206 8.18 5.47 7.36
N SER A 207 9.45 5.17 7.21
CA SER A 207 10.51 6.12 6.88
C SER A 207 11.42 5.54 5.80
N VAL A 208 12.30 6.37 5.24
CA VAL A 208 13.36 5.91 4.34
C VAL A 208 14.70 6.05 5.06
N ARG A 209 15.50 4.99 5.03
CA ARG A 209 16.87 5.01 5.57
C ARG A 209 17.87 4.51 4.53
N PRO A 210 19.16 4.93 4.60
CA PRO A 210 20.21 4.33 3.79
C PRO A 210 20.29 2.85 4.10
N MET A 211 20.28 2.02 3.06
CA MET A 211 20.49 0.59 3.19
C MET A 211 21.91 0.36 3.68
N GLN A 212 22.06 -0.25 4.86
CA GLN A 212 23.38 -0.65 5.34
C GLN A 212 23.90 -1.77 4.45
N GLU A 213 24.89 -1.49 3.61
CA GLU A 213 25.71 -2.55 3.03
C GLU A 213 26.37 -3.29 4.20
N LYS A 214 26.04 -4.57 4.38
CA LYS A 214 26.90 -5.46 5.15
C LYS A 214 28.29 -5.33 4.55
N LYS A 215 29.23 -4.75 5.29
CA LYS A 215 30.66 -4.99 5.06
C LYS A 215 30.84 -6.50 5.15
N SER A 216 30.80 -7.20 4.02
CA SER A 216 31.33 -8.55 3.92
C SER A 216 32.79 -8.45 4.33
N THR A 217 33.08 -9.08 5.47
CA THR A 217 34.38 -9.50 5.98
C THR A 217 35.58 -9.21 5.08
N GLU A 218 36.51 -8.45 5.65
CA GLU A 218 37.93 -8.34 5.31
C GLU A 218 38.40 -9.18 4.12
N SER A 219 38.72 -8.50 3.03
CA SER A 219 39.84 -8.91 2.19
C SER A 219 40.75 -7.72 2.01
N VAL A 220 41.98 -7.92 2.45
CA VAL A 220 43.09 -6.99 2.45
C VAL A 220 43.40 -6.54 1.02
N LYS A 221 43.57 -5.22 0.88
CA LYS A 221 44.28 -4.41 -0.13
C LYS A 221 44.79 -5.11 -1.40
N ASP A 222 44.47 -4.54 -2.57
CA ASP A 222 45.43 -3.66 -3.26
C ASP A 222 44.85 -2.92 -4.49
N LYS A 223 45.21 -1.62 -4.55
CA LYS A 223 45.41 -0.70 -5.69
C LYS A 223 44.21 0.01 -6.38
N GLU A 224 44.26 1.35 -6.23
CA GLU A 224 44.27 2.44 -7.26
C GLU A 224 43.41 2.26 -8.53
N GLU A 225 42.75 3.25 -9.11
CA GLU A 225 42.32 4.63 -8.84
C GLU A 225 41.27 4.93 -9.94
N ASP A 226 40.40 5.93 -9.74
CA ASP A 226 39.46 6.49 -10.73
C ASP A 226 38.27 5.64 -11.23
N ASP A 227 37.14 5.78 -10.52
CA ASP A 227 35.87 6.15 -11.16
C ASP A 227 34.91 6.64 -10.07
N LYS A 228 34.78 7.97 -9.91
CA LYS A 228 33.70 8.57 -9.11
C LYS A 228 32.36 8.39 -9.84
N LYS A 229 31.86 7.16 -9.91
CA LYS A 229 30.42 6.93 -9.96
C LYS A 229 29.93 7.03 -8.53
N VAL A 230 29.27 8.15 -8.21
CA VAL A 230 28.42 8.25 -7.03
C VAL A 230 27.36 7.16 -7.18
N ALA A 231 27.64 5.98 -6.64
CA ALA A 231 26.68 4.92 -6.52
C ALA A 231 25.52 5.52 -5.73
N ALA A 232 24.37 5.70 -6.37
CA ALA A 232 23.19 6.24 -5.73
C ALA A 232 22.98 5.44 -4.43
N GLU A 233 23.08 6.11 -3.28
CA GLU A 233 22.90 5.48 -1.98
C GLU A 233 21.57 4.72 -2.02
N LYS A 234 21.66 3.39 -2.01
CA LYS A 234 20.47 2.54 -2.02
C LYS A 234 19.75 2.80 -0.71
N LYS A 235 18.47 3.14 -0.81
CA LYS A 235 17.62 3.49 0.31
C LYS A 235 16.49 2.47 0.41
N GLU A 236 16.05 2.18 1.62
CA GLU A 236 14.99 1.20 1.87
C GLU A 236 13.89 1.79 2.76
N ILE A 237 12.67 1.28 2.58
CA ILE A 237 11.54 1.57 3.46
C ILE A 237 11.73 0.79 4.75
N VAL A 238 11.64 1.49 5.87
CA VAL A 238 11.68 0.90 7.20
C VAL A 238 10.36 1.18 7.90
N PHE A 239 9.79 0.15 8.50
CA PHE A 239 8.62 0.24 9.36
C PHE A 239 9.08 0.61 10.78
N GLU A 240 8.55 1.71 11.31
CA GLU A 240 8.98 2.28 12.57
C GLU A 240 7.82 2.42 13.57
N GLY A 241 7.02 1.36 13.71
CA GLY A 241 5.85 1.37 14.57
C GLY A 241 4.59 1.83 13.85
N ALA A 242 3.81 2.68 14.51
CA ALA A 242 2.51 3.12 14.01
C ALA A 242 2.22 4.59 14.31
N GLY A 243 1.51 5.27 13.42
CA GLY A 243 0.92 6.58 13.66
C GLY A 243 -0.48 6.44 14.28
N VAL A 244 -0.78 7.26 15.29
CA VAL A 244 -2.07 7.27 15.98
C VAL A 244 -2.83 8.53 15.62
N PHE A 245 -4.08 8.37 15.22
CA PHE A 245 -4.96 9.45 14.83
C PHE A 245 -6.07 9.64 15.85
N ARG A 246 -6.37 10.90 16.17
CA ARG A 246 -7.58 11.28 16.91
C ARG A 246 -8.55 11.94 15.95
N GLY A 247 -9.68 11.28 15.70
CA GLY A 247 -10.49 11.60 14.53
C GLY A 247 -9.60 11.51 13.29
N ASP A 248 -9.51 12.59 12.52
CA ASP A 248 -8.75 12.62 11.27
C ASP A 248 -7.32 13.16 11.38
N LYS A 249 -6.86 13.49 12.60
CA LYS A 249 -5.54 14.11 12.81
C LYS A 249 -4.56 13.16 13.46
N LEU A 250 -3.37 13.07 12.89
CA LEU A 250 -2.21 12.40 13.48
C LEU A 250 -1.78 13.15 14.75
N VAL A 251 -1.85 12.49 15.90
CA VAL A 251 -1.53 13.08 17.20
C VAL A 251 -0.22 12.56 17.79
N GLY A 252 0.29 11.44 17.29
CA GLY A 252 1.54 10.87 17.79
C GLY A 252 1.94 9.60 17.06
N TYR A 253 3.08 9.05 17.48
CA TYR A 253 3.60 7.78 16.99
C TYR A 253 3.84 6.83 18.15
N LEU A 254 3.56 5.56 17.91
CA LEU A 254 3.96 4.43 18.74
C LEU A 254 5.21 3.83 18.12
N GLY A 255 6.24 3.61 18.94
CA GLY A 255 7.42 2.86 18.52
C GLY A 255 7.12 1.39 18.23
N PRO A 256 8.08 0.63 17.68
CA PRO A 256 7.92 -0.80 17.37
C PRO A 256 7.37 -1.66 18.52
N HIS A 257 7.86 -1.44 19.74
CA HIS A 257 7.42 -2.19 20.93
C HIS A 257 6.01 -1.79 21.39
N GLU A 258 5.65 -0.51 21.26
CA GLU A 258 4.33 -0.01 21.63
C GLU A 258 3.27 -0.44 20.61
N ALA A 259 3.58 -0.39 19.31
CA ALA A 259 2.74 -0.91 18.25
C ALA A 259 2.44 -2.41 18.45
N ARG A 260 3.47 -3.19 18.84
CA ARG A 260 3.29 -4.59 19.27
C ARG A 260 2.33 -4.71 20.44
N GLY A 261 2.51 -3.90 21.48
CA GLY A 261 1.64 -3.90 22.65
C GLY A 261 0.17 -3.64 22.28
N VAL A 262 -0.09 -2.69 21.38
CA VAL A 262 -1.43 -2.43 20.85
C VAL A 262 -1.99 -3.64 20.10
N LEU A 263 -1.21 -4.30 19.24
CA LEU A 263 -1.65 -5.53 18.57
C LEU A 263 -2.01 -6.63 19.57
N TRP A 264 -1.24 -6.77 20.66
CA TRP A 264 -1.53 -7.71 21.73
C TRP A 264 -2.83 -7.38 22.44
N VAL A 265 -3.03 -6.12 22.86
CA VAL A 265 -4.23 -5.70 23.59
C VAL A 265 -5.48 -5.84 22.72
N LEU A 266 -5.37 -5.55 21.42
CA LEU A 266 -6.50 -5.65 20.48
C LEU A 266 -6.73 -7.08 19.94
N GLY A 267 -5.93 -8.07 20.37
CA GLY A 267 -6.03 -9.45 19.87
C GLY A 267 -5.74 -9.59 18.38
N LYS A 268 -4.95 -8.67 17.82
CA LYS A 268 -4.55 -8.64 16.41
C LYS A 268 -3.16 -9.25 16.16
N ILE A 269 -2.47 -9.71 17.21
CA ILE A 269 -1.19 -10.38 17.06
C ILE A 269 -1.39 -11.74 16.38
N GLN A 270 -0.57 -12.04 15.37
CA GLN A 270 -0.67 -13.26 14.55
C GLN A 270 0.60 -14.14 14.63
N GLY A 271 1.46 -13.86 15.60
CA GLY A 271 2.77 -14.46 15.79
C GLY A 271 3.77 -13.41 16.25
N GLY A 272 4.98 -13.84 16.57
CA GLY A 272 6.08 -12.95 16.90
C GLY A 272 7.13 -13.64 17.76
N ILE A 273 8.38 -13.21 17.62
CA ILE A 273 9.46 -13.62 18.51
C ILE A 273 9.66 -12.53 19.55
N TYR A 274 9.69 -12.94 20.81
CA TYR A 274 9.98 -12.06 21.93
C TYR A 274 11.01 -12.71 22.84
N THR A 275 12.12 -11.99 22.96
CA THR A 275 13.24 -12.40 23.77
C THR A 275 13.17 -11.71 25.12
N VAL A 276 13.13 -12.50 26.18
CA VAL A 276 13.06 -12.00 27.56
C VAL A 276 14.27 -12.50 28.35
N PRO A 277 14.78 -11.70 29.30
CA PRO A 277 15.81 -12.17 30.21
C PRO A 277 15.25 -13.28 31.11
N THR A 278 16.01 -14.35 31.28
CA THR A 278 15.65 -15.41 32.23
C THR A 278 16.10 -15.02 33.65
N PRO A 279 15.50 -15.63 34.70
CA PRO A 279 15.95 -15.44 36.07
C PRO A 279 17.41 -15.87 36.31
N SER A 280 17.94 -16.79 35.50
CA SER A 280 19.34 -17.19 35.50
C SER A 280 20.18 -16.14 34.77
N GLN A 281 20.93 -15.34 35.54
CA GLN A 281 21.75 -14.23 35.05
C GLN A 281 22.49 -14.56 33.74
N GLY A 282 22.27 -13.74 32.72
CA GLY A 282 23.03 -13.76 31.47
C GLY A 282 22.46 -14.62 30.34
N THR A 283 21.33 -15.31 30.55
CA THR A 283 20.68 -16.09 29.47
C THR A 283 19.38 -15.44 29.00
N LEU A 284 19.12 -15.53 27.71
CA LEU A 284 17.92 -15.02 27.06
C LEU A 284 17.06 -16.20 26.62
N ALA A 285 15.75 -16.12 26.85
CA ALA A 285 14.77 -17.06 26.30
C ALA A 285 13.98 -16.35 25.22
N SER A 286 13.78 -17.00 24.06
CA SER A 286 13.01 -16.43 22.96
C SER A 286 11.73 -17.24 22.77
N LEU A 287 10.60 -16.66 23.13
CA LEU A 287 9.31 -17.29 22.91
C LEU A 287 8.80 -16.89 21.52
N VAL A 288 8.36 -17.88 20.77
CA VAL A 288 7.74 -17.72 19.45
C VAL A 288 6.24 -17.95 19.60
N THR A 289 5.43 -16.89 19.48
CA THR A 289 3.97 -17.00 19.52
C THR A 289 3.47 -17.77 18.29
N GLU A 290 2.70 -18.83 18.51
CA GLU A 290 1.90 -19.49 17.48
C GLU A 290 0.45 -19.02 17.51
N ARG A 291 -0.09 -18.81 18.71
CA ARG A 291 -1.48 -18.39 18.91
C ARG A 291 -1.57 -17.46 20.11
N SER A 292 -2.35 -16.39 19.95
CA SER A 292 -2.67 -15.48 21.04
C SER A 292 -4.17 -15.28 21.13
N THR A 293 -4.72 -15.32 22.35
CA THR A 293 -6.13 -15.06 22.63
C THR A 293 -6.26 -14.00 23.69
N VAL A 294 -7.12 -13.01 23.44
CA VAL A 294 -7.32 -11.89 24.36
C VAL A 294 -8.76 -11.88 24.83
N ARG A 295 -8.94 -11.67 26.14
CA ARG A 295 -10.24 -11.46 26.77
C ARG A 295 -10.23 -10.12 27.49
N ILE A 296 -11.06 -9.20 27.02
CA ILE A 296 -11.26 -7.88 27.62
C ILE A 296 -12.59 -7.90 28.35
N LYS A 297 -12.56 -7.66 29.67
CA LYS A 297 -13.76 -7.54 30.51
C LYS A 297 -13.84 -6.12 31.07
N PRO A 298 -14.81 -5.28 30.65
CA PRO A 298 -15.08 -4.02 31.31
C PRO A 298 -15.72 -4.26 32.68
N VAL A 299 -15.29 -3.51 33.68
CA VAL A 299 -15.81 -3.50 35.04
C VAL A 299 -16.12 -2.05 35.42
N VAL A 300 -17.40 -1.74 35.60
CA VAL A 300 -17.85 -0.42 36.01
C VAL A 300 -17.71 -0.31 37.52
N ALA A 301 -16.85 0.59 38.00
CA ALA A 301 -16.62 0.86 39.41
C ALA A 301 -17.04 2.29 39.72
N LYS A 302 -18.29 2.45 40.21
CA LYS A 302 -18.95 3.74 40.51
C LYS A 302 -18.81 4.77 39.38
N ASP A 303 -17.78 5.60 39.42
CA ASP A 303 -17.54 6.72 38.50
C ASP A 303 -16.52 6.40 37.39
N ASN A 304 -15.87 5.22 37.44
CA ASN A 304 -14.81 4.84 36.50
C ASN A 304 -15.12 3.51 35.79
N ILE A 305 -14.58 3.38 34.57
CA ILE A 305 -14.58 2.12 33.83
C ILE A 305 -13.18 1.51 33.92
N LEU A 306 -13.07 0.30 34.47
CA LEU A 306 -11.84 -0.48 34.54
C LEU A 306 -11.88 -1.56 33.45
N PHE A 307 -10.79 -1.75 32.71
CA PHE A 307 -10.67 -2.84 31.75
C PHE A 307 -9.72 -3.91 32.28
N GLN A 308 -10.26 -5.10 32.56
CA GLN A 308 -9.43 -6.26 32.85
C GLN A 308 -9.09 -6.96 31.53
N ILE A 309 -7.82 -6.89 31.14
CA ILE A 309 -7.31 -7.48 29.90
C ILE A 309 -6.52 -8.74 30.27
N LYS A 310 -6.97 -9.90 29.80
CA LYS A 310 -6.25 -11.18 29.95
C LYS A 310 -5.75 -11.63 28.59
N ILE A 311 -4.43 -11.78 28.47
CA ILE A 311 -3.76 -12.23 27.25
C ILE A 311 -3.24 -13.65 27.53
N TYR A 312 -3.60 -14.59 26.68
CA TYR A 312 -3.14 -15.96 26.69
C TYR A 312 -2.32 -16.19 25.43
N ASP A 313 -1.03 -16.49 25.59
CA ASP A 313 -0.10 -16.71 24.48
C ASP A 313 0.42 -18.14 24.52
N GLU A 314 0.29 -18.85 23.40
CA GLU A 314 0.77 -20.22 23.20
C GLU A 314 1.89 -20.18 22.15
N GLY A 315 2.99 -20.87 22.44
CA GLY A 315 4.19 -20.83 21.64
C GLY A 315 5.27 -21.81 22.13
N TYR A 316 6.43 -21.75 21.48
CA TYR A 316 7.62 -22.53 21.85
C TYR A 316 8.81 -21.63 22.19
N VAL A 317 9.70 -22.11 23.06
CA VAL A 317 10.92 -21.42 23.54
C VAL A 317 12.15 -22.04 22.91
#